data_AF-A0A838TF46-F1
#
_entry.id   AF-A0A838TF46-F1
#
_cell.length_a   1.000
_cell.length_b   1.000
_cell.length_c   1.000
_cell.angle_alpha   90.00
_cell.angle_beta   90.00
_cell.angle_gamma   90.00
#
_symmetry.space_group_name_H-M   'P 1'
#
loop_
_entity.id
_entity.type
_entity.pdbx_description
1 polymer ?
#
loop_
_entity_poly.entity_id
_entity_poly.type
_entity_poly.pdbx_seq_one_letter_code
_entity_poly.pdbx_strand_id
1 'polypeptide(L)'
;MAKHNYARTPPNITTMPPGVPYIIGNEAAERFSFYGMRSILIIFMTQYLVTSSGATDHMGDAEARQYFALFVAAVYFLPIFGAILAEGFIGKYQTIFWLSIVYCFGHFALALNDTRLGLLLGLGLISFGAGGIKPCVSANVGDQFGESNKHLLSKVFGWFYFSINAGSFISTIACPFLLHDPRFGPRWAFGIPGVFMVLATISFWLGRKKFVHIPPAGIGFLKQTFSREGLGALGRLAVVYVFVAVFWSLWDQSSGGSWTLQAQHMDLNWFGMNLLPSQVQTANPILILIFIPIVNYLLYPMMDKFFPLTPLRKIGIGLFLTAGSYVVIWYIQQMIDAGGKPSVNWQFLAYVILTLGETMVSITGLEFSYTQAPNKMKSAVMALWLFTVSMGNLFTAAVNYFIRNEDGTVKMSDQQYFLFFAVLMFVAAATFVVFAMFYHGKTYLQSQLTPDEIATEPMLSSGAPT
;
A
#
# COMPACT_ATOMS: atom_id res chain seq x y z
N MET A 1 -24.56 -31.12 11.13
CA MET A 1 -24.21 -29.80 10.55
C MET A 1 -24.73 -29.75 9.12
N ALA A 2 -25.72 -28.90 8.83
CA ALA A 2 -26.27 -28.78 7.47
C ALA A 2 -25.17 -28.31 6.51
N LYS A 3 -24.88 -29.10 5.47
CA LYS A 3 -24.00 -28.72 4.36
C LYS A 3 -24.68 -27.58 3.58
N HIS A 4 -24.46 -26.34 3.99
CA HIS A 4 -24.78 -25.21 3.12
C HIS A 4 -23.89 -25.33 1.87
N ASN A 5 -24.50 -25.63 0.73
CA ASN A 5 -23.82 -25.69 -0.55
C ASN A 5 -23.52 -24.25 -1.02
N TYR A 6 -22.36 -23.72 -0.63
CA TYR A 6 -21.83 -22.48 -1.20
C TYR A 6 -21.53 -22.67 -2.69
N ALA A 7 -21.78 -21.64 -3.51
CA ALA A 7 -21.45 -21.66 -4.93
C ALA A 7 -19.93 -21.79 -5.09
N ARG A 8 -19.46 -22.69 -5.96
CA ARG A 8 -18.03 -22.94 -6.21
C ARG A 8 -17.57 -22.47 -7.59
N THR A 9 -18.52 -22.11 -8.44
CA THR A 9 -18.30 -21.62 -9.79
C THR A 9 -19.12 -20.35 -10.00
N PRO A 10 -18.64 -19.41 -10.84
CA PRO A 10 -19.40 -18.24 -11.22
C PRO A 10 -20.76 -18.63 -11.84
N PRO A 11 -21.86 -17.96 -11.45
CA PRO A 11 -23.15 -18.21 -12.07
C PRO A 11 -23.13 -17.75 -13.53
N ASN A 12 -23.82 -18.47 -14.41
CA ASN A 12 -23.95 -18.07 -15.81
C ASN A 12 -24.98 -16.94 -15.96
N ILE A 13 -24.57 -15.72 -15.63
CA ILE A 13 -25.35 -14.49 -15.72
C ILE A 13 -24.59 -13.47 -16.56
N THR A 14 -25.31 -12.63 -17.31
CA THR A 14 -24.71 -11.51 -18.07
C THR A 14 -24.63 -10.22 -17.25
N THR A 15 -25.30 -10.19 -16.10
CA THR A 15 -25.38 -9.03 -15.19
C THR A 15 -24.28 -9.09 -14.12
N MET A 16 -24.21 -8.01 -13.33
CA MET A 16 -23.26 -7.89 -12.22
C MET A 16 -23.47 -9.00 -11.18
N PRO A 17 -22.42 -9.73 -10.76
CA PRO A 17 -22.55 -10.72 -9.70
C PRO A 17 -23.11 -10.12 -8.40
N PRO A 18 -24.07 -10.79 -7.75
CA PRO A 18 -24.76 -10.26 -6.56
C PRO A 18 -23.83 -10.12 -5.34
N GLY A 19 -22.65 -10.73 -5.37
CA GLY A 19 -21.62 -10.58 -4.34
C GLY A 19 -20.84 -9.26 -4.43
N VAL A 20 -20.73 -8.66 -5.62
CA VAL A 20 -19.87 -7.48 -5.85
C VAL A 20 -20.15 -6.32 -4.88
N PRO A 21 -21.41 -5.90 -4.64
CA PRO A 21 -21.68 -4.77 -3.73
C PRO A 21 -21.12 -4.97 -2.31
N TYR A 22 -21.14 -6.20 -1.80
CA TYR A 22 -20.61 -6.53 -0.48
C TYR A 22 -19.09 -6.44 -0.43
N ILE A 23 -18.41 -6.82 -1.53
CA ILE A 23 -16.95 -6.73 -1.62
C ILE A 23 -16.50 -5.27 -1.74
N ILE A 24 -17.18 -4.47 -2.57
CA ILE A 24 -16.89 -3.03 -2.71
C ILE A 24 -17.15 -2.28 -1.38
N GLY A 25 -18.27 -2.59 -0.71
CA GLY A 25 -18.58 -2.01 0.60
C GLY A 25 -17.56 -2.40 1.68
N ASN A 26 -17.10 -3.66 1.66
CA ASN A 26 -16.01 -4.12 2.52
C ASN A 26 -14.71 -3.36 2.23
N GLU A 27 -14.34 -3.22 0.95
CA GLU A 27 -13.11 -2.53 0.55
C GLU A 27 -13.12 -1.06 0.97
N ALA A 28 -14.19 -0.32 0.70
CA ALA A 28 -14.30 1.08 1.12
C ALA A 28 -14.10 1.26 2.64
N ALA A 29 -14.75 0.42 3.44
CA ALA A 29 -14.72 0.52 4.89
C ALA A 29 -13.39 0.06 5.49
N GLU A 30 -12.78 -1.01 4.97
CA GLU A 30 -11.44 -1.43 5.39
C GLU A 30 -10.38 -0.38 5.01
N ARG A 31 -10.51 0.26 3.82
CA ARG A 31 -9.55 1.28 3.39
C ARG A 31 -9.64 2.54 4.24
N PHE A 32 -10.86 2.96 4.58
CA PHE A 32 -11.06 4.01 5.58
C PHE A 32 -10.35 3.64 6.90
N SER A 33 -10.52 2.40 7.36
CA SER A 33 -9.93 1.92 8.61
C SER A 33 -8.40 1.96 8.60
N PHE A 34 -7.78 1.37 7.57
CA PHE A 34 -6.33 1.28 7.44
C PHE A 34 -5.68 2.66 7.32
N TYR A 35 -6.13 3.47 6.35
CA TYR A 35 -5.52 4.78 6.09
C TYR A 35 -5.83 5.79 7.21
N GLY A 36 -7.01 5.73 7.82
CA GLY A 36 -7.38 6.55 8.97
C GLY A 36 -6.44 6.33 10.15
N MET A 37 -6.31 5.07 10.59
CA MET A 37 -5.38 4.70 11.67
C MET A 37 -3.93 5.05 11.32
N ARG A 38 -3.48 4.71 10.11
CA ARG A 38 -2.10 4.98 9.67
C ARG A 38 -1.79 6.48 9.66
N SER A 39 -2.74 7.34 9.30
CA SER A 39 -2.53 8.80 9.20
C SER A 39 -2.18 9.49 10.51
N ILE A 40 -2.69 8.95 11.62
CA ILE A 40 -2.52 9.52 12.96
C ILE A 40 -1.46 8.79 13.78
N LEU A 41 -0.95 7.66 13.27
CA LEU A 41 -0.11 6.74 14.04
C LEU A 41 1.19 7.39 14.52
N ILE A 42 1.89 8.13 13.65
CA ILE A 42 3.15 8.77 14.04
C ILE A 42 2.93 9.89 15.07
N ILE A 43 1.87 10.70 14.89
CA ILE A 43 1.51 11.74 15.83
C ILE A 43 1.17 11.14 17.19
N PHE A 44 0.37 10.06 17.20
CA PHE A 44 0.04 9.33 18.42
C PHE A 44 1.29 8.87 19.18
N MET A 45 2.25 8.26 18.48
CA MET A 45 3.52 7.82 19.08
C MET A 45 4.33 8.98 19.68
N THR A 46 4.35 10.13 19.01
CA THR A 46 5.16 11.29 19.45
C THR A 46 4.48 12.21 20.47
N GLN A 47 3.15 12.13 20.65
CA GLN A 47 2.40 13.14 21.41
C GLN A 47 1.34 12.60 22.38
N TYR A 48 0.95 11.33 22.30
CA TYR A 48 -0.21 10.82 23.05
C TYR A 48 0.05 9.54 23.84
N LEU A 49 1.21 8.88 23.66
CA LEU A 49 1.54 7.66 24.39
C LEU A 49 1.68 7.91 25.90
N VAL A 50 1.14 6.98 26.70
CA VAL A 50 1.21 7.03 28.15
C VAL A 50 1.73 5.73 28.77
N THR A 51 2.25 5.80 29.98
CA THR A 51 2.55 4.61 30.81
C THR A 51 1.27 4.01 31.37
N SER A 52 1.34 2.81 31.94
CA SER A 52 0.21 2.19 32.65
C SER A 52 -0.29 2.99 33.85
N SER A 53 0.52 3.92 34.39
CA SER A 53 0.14 4.84 35.45
C SER A 53 -0.41 6.17 34.93
N GLY A 54 -0.51 6.35 33.61
CA GLY A 54 -1.01 7.56 32.97
C GLY A 54 0.02 8.70 32.81
N ALA A 55 1.31 8.45 33.05
CA ALA A 55 2.37 9.43 32.78
C ALA A 55 2.71 9.48 31.29
N THR A 56 3.22 10.59 30.78
CA THR A 56 3.64 10.71 29.37
C THR A 56 4.78 9.75 29.04
N ASP A 57 4.69 9.03 27.93
CA ASP A 57 5.69 8.07 27.44
C ASP A 57 5.88 8.19 25.93
N HIS A 58 6.06 9.43 25.46
CA HIS A 58 6.19 9.73 24.05
C HIS A 58 7.49 9.16 23.46
N MET A 59 7.41 8.71 22.22
CA MET A 59 8.57 8.32 21.45
C MET A 59 9.24 9.55 20.85
N GLY A 60 10.57 9.55 20.78
CA GLY A 60 11.29 10.50 19.93
C GLY A 60 11.05 10.20 18.44
N ASP A 61 11.25 11.19 17.59
CA ASP A 61 11.00 11.11 16.15
C ASP A 61 11.62 9.89 15.47
N ALA A 62 12.90 9.61 15.71
CA ALA A 62 13.58 8.46 15.10
C ALA A 62 12.97 7.12 15.57
N GLU A 63 12.59 7.01 16.85
CA GLU A 63 11.91 5.83 17.37
C GLU A 63 10.53 5.67 16.72
N ALA A 64 9.73 6.74 16.67
CA ALA A 64 8.41 6.71 16.04
C ALA A 64 8.50 6.33 14.54
N ARG A 65 9.46 6.88 13.79
CA ARG A 65 9.75 6.53 12.38
C ARG A 65 10.15 5.06 12.24
N GLN A 66 10.95 4.51 13.16
CA GLN A 66 11.32 3.09 13.17
C GLN A 66 10.08 2.20 13.35
N TYR A 67 9.26 2.44 14.38
CA TYR A 67 8.07 1.63 14.66
C TYR A 67 7.03 1.73 13.54
N PHE A 68 6.85 2.93 12.97
CA PHE A 68 6.00 3.14 11.81
C PHE A 68 6.45 2.30 10.60
N ALA A 69 7.75 2.35 10.28
CA ALA A 69 8.30 1.59 9.18
C ALA A 69 8.25 0.07 9.43
N LEU A 70 8.51 -0.41 10.65
CA LEU A 70 8.34 -1.83 11.00
C LEU A 70 6.89 -2.31 10.85
N PHE A 71 5.93 -1.48 11.23
CA PHE A 71 4.51 -1.77 11.04
C PHE A 71 4.17 -1.93 9.55
N VAL A 72 4.55 -0.96 8.72
CA VAL A 72 4.33 -1.04 7.27
C VAL A 72 5.05 -2.25 6.69
N ALA A 73 6.28 -2.52 7.09
CA ALA A 73 7.03 -3.68 6.65
C ALA A 73 6.32 -5.00 6.95
N ALA A 74 5.74 -5.14 8.15
CA ALA A 74 4.98 -6.33 8.55
C ALA A 74 3.70 -6.49 7.73
N VAL A 75 2.93 -5.40 7.55
CA VAL A 75 1.70 -5.37 6.73
C VAL A 75 1.96 -5.84 5.29
N TYR A 76 3.13 -5.53 4.72
CA TYR A 76 3.48 -5.90 3.34
C TYR A 76 4.31 -7.19 3.22
N PHE A 77 4.76 -7.76 4.33
CA PHE A 77 5.37 -9.10 4.40
C PHE A 77 4.32 -10.21 4.53
N LEU A 78 3.32 -9.99 5.39
CA LEU A 78 2.27 -10.96 5.71
C LEU A 78 1.30 -11.34 4.55
N PRO A 79 1.23 -10.64 3.40
CA PRO A 79 0.55 -11.15 2.22
C PRO A 79 1.07 -12.51 1.75
N ILE A 80 2.36 -12.83 1.94
CA ILE A 80 2.90 -14.16 1.61
C ILE A 80 2.19 -15.23 2.45
N PHE A 81 2.04 -14.98 3.75
CA PHE A 81 1.32 -15.87 4.66
C PHE A 81 -0.17 -15.99 4.28
N GLY A 82 -0.82 -14.87 4.00
CA GLY A 82 -2.22 -14.83 3.58
C GLY A 82 -2.48 -15.64 2.29
N ALA A 83 -1.60 -15.51 1.29
CA ALA A 83 -1.69 -16.26 0.05
C ALA A 83 -1.51 -17.78 0.28
N ILE A 84 -0.54 -18.19 1.10
CA ILE A 84 -0.32 -19.60 1.45
C ILE A 84 -1.55 -20.17 2.17
N LEU A 85 -2.13 -19.42 3.11
CA LEU A 85 -3.31 -19.85 3.86
C LEU A 85 -4.53 -20.02 2.95
N ALA A 86 -4.76 -19.05 2.05
CA ALA A 86 -5.89 -19.05 1.13
C ALA A 86 -5.78 -20.13 0.04
N GLU A 87 -4.64 -20.19 -0.65
CA GLU A 87 -4.44 -21.12 -1.78
C GLU A 87 -4.15 -22.55 -1.31
N GLY A 88 -3.46 -22.69 -0.18
CA GLY A 88 -2.99 -23.98 0.31
C GLY A 88 -3.99 -24.75 1.18
N PHE A 89 -4.78 -24.04 2.01
CA PHE A 89 -5.45 -24.70 3.14
C PHE A 89 -6.96 -24.43 3.21
N ILE A 90 -7.39 -23.16 3.40
CA ILE A 90 -8.77 -22.86 3.84
C ILE A 90 -9.60 -22.07 2.84
N GLY A 91 -8.99 -21.56 1.76
CA GLY A 91 -9.67 -20.78 0.73
C GLY A 91 -9.70 -19.28 1.02
N LYS A 92 -9.90 -18.48 -0.03
CA LYS A 92 -9.87 -17.01 0.05
C LYS A 92 -10.92 -16.45 1.00
N TYR A 93 -12.18 -16.89 0.91
CA TYR A 93 -13.26 -16.39 1.79
C TYR A 93 -12.96 -16.61 3.28
N GLN A 94 -12.54 -17.81 3.67
CA GLN A 94 -12.24 -18.11 5.08
C GLN A 94 -11.04 -17.31 5.57
N THR A 95 -10.01 -17.19 4.73
CA THR A 95 -8.82 -16.38 5.03
C THR A 95 -9.20 -14.92 5.27
N ILE A 96 -9.99 -14.32 4.37
CA ILE A 96 -10.45 -12.94 4.51
C ILE A 96 -11.27 -12.79 5.79
N PHE A 97 -12.28 -13.64 6.01
CA PHE A 97 -13.18 -13.50 7.14
C PHE A 97 -12.47 -13.60 8.50
N TRP A 98 -11.65 -14.63 8.72
CA TRP A 98 -10.98 -14.84 10.00
C TRP A 98 -9.89 -13.80 10.27
N LEU A 99 -9.11 -13.43 9.25
CA LEU A 99 -8.08 -12.40 9.42
C LEU A 99 -8.68 -11.01 9.58
N SER A 100 -9.85 -10.71 8.99
CA SER A 100 -10.59 -9.48 9.27
C SER A 100 -11.08 -9.40 10.72
N ILE A 101 -11.42 -10.52 11.37
CA ILE A 101 -11.74 -10.53 12.81
C ILE A 101 -10.50 -10.20 13.65
N VAL A 102 -9.34 -10.79 13.33
CA VAL A 102 -8.05 -10.44 13.97
C VAL A 102 -7.75 -8.95 13.78
N TYR A 103 -8.03 -8.42 12.59
CA TYR A 103 -7.88 -7.02 12.28
C TYR A 103 -8.75 -6.12 13.19
N CYS A 104 -10.02 -6.46 13.39
CA CYS A 104 -10.91 -5.76 14.32
C CYS A 104 -10.33 -5.71 15.74
N PHE A 105 -9.80 -6.83 16.24
CA PHE A 105 -9.17 -6.87 17.57
C PHE A 105 -7.95 -5.95 17.67
N GLY A 106 -7.16 -5.83 16.60
CA GLY A 106 -6.04 -4.91 16.56
C GLY A 106 -6.47 -3.45 16.70
N HIS A 107 -7.55 -3.04 16.04
CA HIS A 107 -8.11 -1.70 16.22
C HIS A 107 -8.66 -1.47 17.62
N PHE A 108 -9.35 -2.45 18.21
CA PHE A 108 -9.82 -2.32 19.59
C PHE A 108 -8.68 -2.24 20.60
N ALA A 109 -7.57 -2.94 20.36
CA ALA A 109 -6.37 -2.82 21.19
C ALA A 109 -5.82 -1.38 21.16
N LEU A 110 -5.72 -0.75 19.98
CA LEU A 110 -5.31 0.65 19.86
C LEU A 110 -6.32 1.64 20.47
N ALA A 111 -7.62 1.35 20.37
CA ALA A 111 -8.66 2.26 20.88
C ALA A 111 -8.83 2.20 22.41
N LEU A 112 -8.43 1.11 23.05
CA LEU A 112 -8.65 0.87 24.48
C LEU A 112 -7.39 1.03 25.33
N ASN A 113 -6.21 1.04 24.72
CA ASN A 113 -4.94 1.04 25.43
C ASN A 113 -3.91 1.95 24.75
N ASP A 114 -3.74 3.14 25.32
CA ASP A 114 -2.84 4.17 24.82
C ASP A 114 -1.36 3.96 25.23
N THR A 115 -1.02 2.79 25.79
CA THR A 115 0.36 2.45 26.18
C THR A 115 1.17 1.85 25.04
N ARG A 116 2.50 1.83 25.17
CA ARG A 116 3.39 1.14 24.22
C ARG A 116 3.03 -0.34 24.03
N LEU A 117 2.53 -1.02 25.06
CA LEU A 117 2.05 -2.40 24.94
C LEU A 117 0.77 -2.48 24.10
N GLY A 118 -0.17 -1.57 24.32
CA GLY A 118 -1.40 -1.45 23.51
C GLY A 118 -1.08 -1.19 22.05
N LEU A 119 -0.14 -0.28 21.78
CA LEU A 119 0.42 0.00 20.46
C LEU A 119 0.99 -1.27 19.81
N LEU A 120 1.88 -1.99 20.48
CA LEU A 120 2.52 -3.21 19.95
C LEU A 120 1.50 -4.31 19.61
N LEU A 121 0.57 -4.57 20.52
CA LEU A 121 -0.49 -5.57 20.32
C LEU A 121 -1.42 -5.15 19.17
N GLY A 122 -1.83 -3.89 19.15
CA GLY A 122 -2.70 -3.33 18.12
C GLY A 122 -2.07 -3.41 16.73
N LEU A 123 -0.85 -2.89 16.59
CA LEU A 123 -0.11 -2.92 15.32
C LEU A 123 0.22 -4.35 14.88
N GLY A 124 0.56 -5.26 15.79
CA GLY A 124 0.81 -6.67 15.48
C GLY A 124 -0.42 -7.37 14.91
N LEU A 125 -1.58 -7.22 15.57
CA LEU A 125 -2.85 -7.79 15.11
C LEU A 125 -3.33 -7.16 13.80
N ILE A 126 -3.21 -5.83 13.65
CA ILE A 126 -3.53 -5.13 12.40
C ILE A 126 -2.63 -5.62 11.27
N SER A 127 -1.32 -5.78 11.50
CA SER A 127 -0.39 -6.28 10.48
C SER A 127 -0.78 -7.66 9.99
N PHE A 128 -1.15 -8.55 10.91
CA PHE A 128 -1.60 -9.92 10.59
C PHE A 128 -2.93 -9.93 9.82
N GLY A 129 -3.89 -9.14 10.27
CA GLY A 129 -5.18 -8.98 9.61
C GLY A 129 -5.05 -8.34 8.22
N ALA A 130 -4.65 -7.07 8.17
CA ALA A 130 -4.53 -6.27 6.96
C ALA A 130 -3.58 -6.92 5.94
N GLY A 131 -2.42 -7.41 6.39
CA GLY A 131 -1.44 -8.05 5.52
C GLY A 131 -1.95 -9.35 4.92
N GLY A 132 -2.54 -10.22 5.74
CA GLY A 132 -2.99 -11.52 5.24
C GLY A 132 -4.25 -11.48 4.36
N ILE A 133 -5.11 -10.46 4.47
CA ILE A 133 -6.27 -10.33 3.57
C ILE A 133 -5.93 -9.71 2.21
N LYS A 134 -4.91 -8.84 2.13
CA LYS A 134 -4.52 -8.12 0.89
C LYS A 134 -4.45 -8.97 -0.38
N PRO A 135 -3.78 -10.13 -0.41
CA PRO A 135 -3.69 -10.93 -1.65
C PRO A 135 -5.01 -11.63 -1.99
N CYS A 136 -5.92 -11.76 -1.02
CA CYS A 136 -7.13 -12.56 -1.16
C CYS A 136 -8.31 -11.73 -1.66
N VAL A 137 -8.45 -10.48 -1.21
CA VAL A 137 -9.65 -9.66 -1.49
C VAL A 137 -9.80 -9.33 -2.97
N SER A 138 -8.73 -8.85 -3.61
CA SER A 138 -8.73 -8.52 -5.05
C SER A 138 -8.96 -9.76 -5.91
N ALA A 139 -8.33 -10.89 -5.55
CA ALA A 139 -8.54 -12.17 -6.22
C ALA A 139 -9.99 -12.65 -6.05
N ASN A 140 -10.58 -12.50 -4.85
CA ASN A 140 -11.96 -12.87 -4.58
C ASN A 140 -12.97 -12.04 -5.40
N VAL A 141 -12.66 -10.78 -5.75
CA VAL A 141 -13.50 -9.99 -6.69
C VAL A 141 -13.50 -10.64 -8.08
N GLY A 142 -12.33 -11.00 -8.61
CA GLY A 142 -12.20 -11.61 -9.93
C GLY A 142 -12.94 -12.95 -10.02
N ASP A 143 -12.86 -13.75 -8.96
CA ASP A 143 -13.51 -15.06 -8.85
C ASP A 143 -15.05 -15.02 -8.95
N GLN A 144 -15.67 -13.83 -8.86
CA GLN A 144 -17.12 -13.69 -9.00
C GLN A 144 -17.59 -13.69 -10.46
N PHE A 145 -16.67 -13.57 -11.42
CA PHE A 145 -16.97 -13.41 -12.83
C PHE A 145 -16.67 -14.69 -13.61
N GLY A 146 -17.52 -14.98 -14.59
CA GLY A 146 -17.32 -16.04 -15.58
C GLY A 146 -17.33 -15.47 -17.00
N GLU A 147 -17.27 -16.35 -18.00
CA GLU A 147 -17.17 -15.94 -19.42
C GLU A 147 -18.30 -15.01 -19.88
N SER A 148 -19.53 -15.19 -19.38
CA SER A 148 -20.71 -14.43 -19.79
C SER A 148 -20.78 -13.00 -19.24
N ASN A 149 -20.08 -12.69 -18.14
CA ASN A 149 -20.05 -11.35 -17.53
C ASN A 149 -18.65 -10.74 -17.37
N LYS A 150 -17.60 -11.39 -17.90
CA LYS A 150 -16.20 -10.88 -17.84
C LYS A 150 -16.03 -9.45 -18.37
N HIS A 151 -16.86 -9.01 -19.31
CA HIS A 151 -16.86 -7.66 -19.85
C HIS A 151 -17.18 -6.58 -18.79
N LEU A 152 -17.81 -6.95 -17.66
CA LEU A 152 -18.09 -6.05 -16.53
C LEU A 152 -16.93 -5.93 -15.53
N LEU A 153 -15.90 -6.77 -15.65
CA LEU A 153 -14.81 -6.86 -14.69
C LEU A 153 -14.01 -5.54 -14.61
N SER A 154 -13.75 -4.90 -15.75
CA SER A 154 -13.09 -3.59 -15.82
C SER A 154 -13.87 -2.51 -15.04
N LYS A 155 -15.20 -2.51 -15.18
CA LYS A 155 -16.08 -1.58 -14.46
C LYS A 155 -16.00 -1.77 -12.94
N VAL A 156 -15.96 -3.02 -12.48
CA VAL A 156 -15.84 -3.32 -11.04
C VAL A 156 -14.48 -2.97 -10.48
N PHE A 157 -13.39 -3.24 -11.21
CA PHE A 157 -12.08 -2.77 -10.78
C PHE A 157 -12.00 -1.23 -10.74
N GLY A 158 -12.71 -0.52 -11.62
CA GLY A 158 -12.88 0.92 -11.53
C GLY A 158 -13.58 1.35 -10.22
N TRP A 159 -14.67 0.69 -9.84
CA TRP A 159 -15.33 0.94 -8.54
C TRP A 159 -14.46 0.58 -7.34
N PHE A 160 -13.71 -0.52 -7.43
CA PHE A 160 -12.76 -0.95 -6.41
C PHE A 160 -11.68 0.11 -6.20
N TYR A 161 -11.07 0.58 -7.30
CA TYR A 161 -10.08 1.64 -7.28
C TYR A 161 -10.62 2.96 -6.71
N PHE A 162 -11.83 3.35 -7.10
CA PHE A 162 -12.50 4.51 -6.52
C PHE A 162 -12.73 4.35 -5.02
N SER A 163 -13.19 3.17 -4.57
CA SER A 163 -13.46 2.90 -3.15
C SER A 163 -12.22 3.01 -2.26
N ILE A 164 -11.05 2.57 -2.76
CA ILE A 164 -9.75 2.71 -2.08
C ILE A 164 -9.42 4.19 -1.86
N ASN A 165 -9.48 4.99 -2.91
CA ASN A 165 -9.10 6.40 -2.86
C ASN A 165 -10.10 7.23 -2.06
N ALA A 166 -11.40 6.96 -2.20
CA ALA A 166 -12.45 7.61 -1.41
C ALA A 166 -12.30 7.28 0.08
N GLY A 167 -12.08 6.01 0.44
CA GLY A 167 -11.84 5.59 1.82
C GLY A 167 -10.63 6.31 2.43
N SER A 168 -9.51 6.32 1.71
CA SER A 168 -8.28 7.01 2.13
C SER A 168 -8.49 8.52 2.29
N PHE A 169 -9.10 9.17 1.31
CA PHE A 169 -9.34 10.62 1.33
C PHE A 169 -10.19 11.03 2.55
N ILE A 170 -11.31 10.36 2.78
CA ILE A 170 -12.21 10.70 3.89
C ILE A 170 -11.53 10.42 5.23
N SER A 171 -10.84 9.28 5.37
CA SER A 171 -10.23 8.89 6.63
C SER A 171 -9.06 9.79 7.03
N THR A 172 -8.27 10.25 6.05
CA THR A 172 -7.09 11.12 6.29
C THR A 172 -7.47 12.56 6.63
N ILE A 173 -8.72 12.97 6.38
CA ILE A 173 -9.27 14.23 6.88
C ILE A 173 -9.86 14.05 8.28
N ALA A 174 -10.67 13.00 8.45
CA ALA A 174 -11.48 12.81 9.65
C ALA A 174 -10.65 12.36 10.87
N CYS A 175 -9.72 11.40 10.71
CA CYS A 175 -9.00 10.81 11.84
C CYS A 175 -8.05 11.81 12.53
N PRO A 176 -7.30 12.66 11.80
CA PRO A 176 -6.51 13.71 12.46
C PRO A 176 -7.35 14.67 13.29
N PHE A 177 -8.53 15.06 12.80
CA PHE A 177 -9.46 15.91 13.54
C PHE A 177 -9.92 15.23 14.84
N LEU A 178 -10.28 13.95 14.78
CA LEU A 178 -10.67 13.17 15.95
C LEU A 178 -9.53 13.03 16.96
N LEU A 179 -8.28 12.89 16.52
CA LEU A 179 -7.15 12.79 17.43
C LEU A 179 -6.85 14.13 18.13
N HIS A 180 -6.90 15.24 17.37
CA HIS A 180 -6.55 16.56 17.86
C HIS A 180 -7.61 17.15 18.81
N ASP A 181 -8.90 16.89 18.58
CA ASP A 181 -9.96 17.42 19.43
C ASP A 181 -9.96 16.74 20.82
N PRO A 182 -9.78 17.51 21.92
CA PRO A 182 -9.70 16.96 23.28
C PRO A 182 -10.95 16.18 23.73
N ARG A 183 -12.11 16.39 23.09
CA ARG A 183 -13.35 15.67 23.40
C ARG A 183 -13.31 14.22 22.92
N PHE A 184 -12.49 13.93 21.91
CA PHE A 184 -12.40 12.63 21.25
C PHE A 184 -11.07 11.93 21.60
N GLY A 185 -9.93 12.53 21.27
CA GLY A 185 -8.61 11.97 21.55
C GLY A 185 -8.33 10.59 20.93
N PRO A 186 -7.28 9.89 21.39
CA PRO A 186 -6.82 8.62 20.81
C PRO A 186 -7.89 7.53 20.74
N ARG A 187 -8.67 7.36 21.82
CA ARG A 187 -9.71 6.35 21.92
C ARG A 187 -10.70 6.39 20.76
N TRP A 188 -11.20 7.57 20.40
CA TRP A 188 -12.14 7.73 19.29
C TRP A 188 -11.44 7.75 17.94
N ALA A 189 -10.24 8.36 17.87
CA ALA A 189 -9.44 8.43 16.66
C ALA A 189 -9.02 7.05 16.13
N PHE A 190 -8.75 6.08 17.01
CA PHE A 190 -8.52 4.67 16.65
C PHE A 190 -9.79 3.82 16.67
N GLY A 191 -10.76 4.16 17.53
CA GLY A 191 -12.03 3.45 17.66
C GLY A 191 -12.92 3.54 16.43
N ILE A 192 -13.03 4.72 15.80
CA ILE A 192 -13.84 4.92 14.59
C ILE A 192 -13.32 4.08 13.41
N PRO A 193 -12.01 4.10 13.08
CA PRO A 193 -11.42 3.12 12.16
C PRO A 193 -11.76 1.66 12.53
N GLY A 194 -11.73 1.30 13.81
CA GLY A 194 -12.13 -0.03 14.28
C GLY A 194 -13.59 -0.38 13.99
N VAL A 195 -14.51 0.55 14.20
CA VAL A 195 -15.93 0.39 13.84
C VAL A 195 -16.08 0.18 12.34
N PHE A 196 -15.38 0.95 11.51
CA PHE A 196 -15.38 0.75 10.06
C PHE A 196 -14.84 -0.62 9.65
N MET A 197 -13.80 -1.14 10.32
CA MET A 197 -13.30 -2.49 10.07
C MET A 197 -14.33 -3.57 10.45
N VAL A 198 -15.07 -3.38 11.54
CA VAL A 198 -16.19 -4.27 11.92
C VAL A 198 -17.28 -4.22 10.85
N LEU A 199 -17.65 -3.03 10.38
CA LEU A 199 -18.63 -2.86 9.30
C LEU A 199 -18.17 -3.51 8.00
N ALA A 200 -16.87 -3.41 7.66
CA ALA A 200 -16.28 -4.10 6.53
C ALA A 200 -16.47 -5.62 6.65
N THR A 201 -16.09 -6.17 7.81
CA THR A 201 -16.20 -7.61 8.12
C THR A 201 -17.66 -8.10 8.06
N ILE A 202 -18.60 -7.32 8.61
CA ILE A 202 -20.03 -7.64 8.56
C ILE A 202 -20.53 -7.59 7.11
N SER A 203 -20.18 -6.56 6.34
CA SER A 203 -20.54 -6.46 4.92
C SER A 203 -20.07 -7.69 4.14
N PHE A 204 -18.80 -8.09 4.33
CA PHE A 204 -18.25 -9.29 3.69
C PHE A 204 -19.01 -10.56 4.13
N TRP A 205 -19.27 -10.72 5.43
CA TRP A 205 -20.02 -11.86 5.95
C TRP A 205 -21.47 -11.93 5.44
N LEU A 206 -22.15 -10.80 5.25
CA LEU A 206 -23.49 -10.75 4.66
C LEU A 206 -23.50 -11.26 3.20
N GLY A 207 -22.40 -11.06 2.47
CA GLY A 207 -22.21 -11.57 1.12
C GLY A 207 -21.92 -13.07 1.01
N ARG A 208 -21.65 -13.78 2.13
CA ARG A 208 -21.22 -15.20 2.14
C ARG A 208 -22.12 -16.19 1.38
N LYS A 209 -23.42 -15.91 1.25
CA LYS A 209 -24.34 -16.79 0.49
C LYS A 209 -24.45 -16.42 -0.98
N LYS A 210 -23.88 -15.27 -1.37
CA LYS A 210 -23.88 -14.70 -2.71
C LYS A 210 -22.52 -14.83 -3.41
N PHE A 211 -21.45 -15.09 -2.65
CA PHE A 211 -20.12 -15.25 -3.20
C PHE A 211 -19.90 -16.62 -3.85
N VAL A 212 -19.08 -16.60 -4.89
CA VAL A 212 -18.39 -17.77 -5.42
C VAL A 212 -17.21 -18.08 -4.49
N HIS A 213 -17.15 -19.31 -3.99
CA HIS A 213 -16.12 -19.84 -3.12
C HIS A 213 -15.26 -20.84 -3.89
N ILE A 214 -14.18 -20.33 -4.49
CA ILE A 214 -13.22 -21.19 -5.18
C ILE A 214 -12.48 -22.05 -4.14
N PRO A 215 -12.43 -23.39 -4.32
CA PRO A 215 -11.69 -24.26 -3.42
C PRO A 215 -10.18 -23.98 -3.51
N PRO A 216 -9.41 -24.25 -2.44
CA PRO A 216 -7.95 -24.10 -2.46
C PRO A 216 -7.34 -24.94 -3.59
N ALA A 217 -6.47 -24.32 -4.40
CA ALA A 217 -5.73 -25.03 -5.45
C ALA A 217 -4.64 -25.97 -4.89
N GLY A 218 -4.32 -25.84 -3.60
CA GLY A 218 -3.26 -26.58 -2.93
C GLY A 218 -1.88 -25.93 -3.11
N ILE A 219 -0.86 -26.56 -2.55
CA ILE A 219 0.51 -26.01 -2.49
C ILE A 219 1.27 -26.14 -3.85
N GLY A 220 0.59 -26.60 -4.90
CA GLY A 220 1.16 -26.78 -6.24
C GLY A 220 1.77 -25.51 -6.84
N PHE A 221 1.24 -24.34 -6.48
CA PHE A 221 1.79 -23.04 -6.92
C PHE A 221 3.21 -22.78 -6.41
N LEU A 222 3.58 -23.29 -5.22
CA LEU A 222 4.94 -23.19 -4.70
C LEU A 222 5.90 -24.00 -5.57
N LYS A 223 5.50 -25.21 -5.99
CA LYS A 223 6.32 -26.06 -6.87
C LYS A 223 6.63 -25.37 -8.20
N GLN A 224 5.67 -24.62 -8.76
CA GLN A 224 5.88 -23.82 -9.97
C GLN A 224 6.79 -22.61 -9.71
N THR A 225 6.61 -21.94 -8.57
CA THR A 225 7.44 -20.80 -8.15
C THR A 225 8.92 -21.20 -7.99
N PHE A 226 9.18 -22.35 -7.37
CA PHE A 226 10.52 -22.91 -7.16
C PHE A 226 11.03 -23.76 -8.33
N SER A 227 10.33 -23.75 -9.48
CA SER A 227 10.84 -24.38 -10.70
C SER A 227 12.03 -23.60 -11.25
N ARG A 228 12.87 -24.24 -12.08
CA ARG A 228 14.02 -23.57 -12.72
C ARG A 228 13.60 -22.37 -13.57
N GLU A 229 12.47 -22.47 -14.27
CA GLU A 229 11.92 -21.35 -15.05
C GLU A 229 11.43 -20.23 -14.12
N GLY A 230 10.71 -20.58 -13.06
CA GLY A 230 10.21 -19.62 -12.09
C GLY A 230 11.32 -18.86 -11.38
N LEU A 231 12.29 -19.57 -10.81
CA LEU A 231 13.46 -18.95 -10.17
C LEU A 231 14.26 -18.09 -11.16
N GLY A 232 14.36 -18.51 -12.43
CA GLY A 232 15.00 -17.71 -13.46
C GLY A 232 14.26 -16.39 -13.76
N ALA A 233 12.93 -16.42 -13.84
CA ALA A 233 12.11 -15.23 -14.02
C ALA A 233 12.18 -14.30 -12.78
N LEU A 234 12.08 -14.88 -11.59
CA LEU A 234 12.16 -14.14 -10.33
C LEU A 234 13.54 -13.51 -10.12
N GLY A 235 14.64 -14.21 -10.48
CA GLY A 235 15.98 -13.66 -10.40
C GLY A 235 16.18 -12.43 -11.28
N ARG A 236 15.60 -12.41 -12.50
CA ARG A 236 15.61 -11.22 -13.36
C ARG A 236 14.79 -10.07 -12.77
N LEU A 237 13.62 -10.36 -12.20
CA LEU A 237 12.77 -9.35 -11.56
C LEU A 237 13.38 -8.81 -10.25
N ALA A 238 14.09 -9.65 -9.50
CA ALA A 238 14.73 -9.28 -8.24
C ALA A 238 15.65 -8.06 -8.40
N VAL A 239 16.35 -7.95 -9.54
CA VAL A 239 17.20 -6.79 -9.84
C VAL A 239 16.38 -5.50 -9.88
N VAL A 240 15.25 -5.49 -10.59
CA VAL A 240 14.34 -4.32 -10.63
C VAL A 240 13.73 -4.05 -9.25
N TYR A 241 13.40 -5.12 -8.53
CA TYR A 241 12.76 -5.04 -7.21
C TYR A 241 13.63 -4.41 -6.13
N VAL A 242 14.95 -4.50 -6.21
CA VAL A 242 15.86 -3.78 -5.29
C VAL A 242 15.67 -2.26 -5.42
N PHE A 243 15.57 -1.74 -6.65
CA PHE A 243 15.36 -0.31 -6.88
C PHE A 243 13.94 0.13 -6.51
N VAL A 244 12.94 -0.72 -6.77
CA VAL A 244 11.56 -0.50 -6.33
C VAL A 244 11.46 -0.50 -4.80
N ALA A 245 12.22 -1.32 -4.09
CA ALA A 245 12.28 -1.29 -2.63
C ALA A 245 12.84 0.04 -2.11
N VAL A 246 13.87 0.61 -2.77
CA VAL A 246 14.35 1.97 -2.44
C VAL A 246 13.23 2.99 -2.68
N PHE A 247 12.45 2.87 -3.76
CA PHE A 247 11.27 3.72 -3.99
C PHE A 247 10.28 3.68 -2.84
N TRP A 248 9.89 2.48 -2.39
CA TRP A 248 8.97 2.34 -1.26
C TRP A 248 9.55 2.88 0.04
N SER A 249 10.86 2.76 0.25
CA SER A 249 11.53 3.33 1.43
C SER A 249 11.34 4.85 1.54
N LEU A 250 11.24 5.56 0.41
CA LEU A 250 10.98 7.00 0.35
C LEU A 250 9.49 7.32 0.33
N TRP A 251 8.71 6.62 -0.49
CA TRP A 251 7.29 6.89 -0.66
C TRP A 251 6.51 6.68 0.65
N ASP A 252 6.81 5.61 1.40
CA ASP A 252 6.05 5.34 2.63
C ASP A 252 6.29 6.37 3.75
N GLN A 253 7.41 7.11 3.71
CA GLN A 253 7.65 8.22 4.64
C GLN A 253 6.73 9.42 4.39
N SER A 254 6.22 9.61 3.15
CA SER A 254 5.25 10.65 2.85
C SER A 254 3.83 10.28 3.28
N SER A 255 3.55 9.00 3.51
CA SER A 255 2.22 8.50 3.82
C SER A 255 2.04 8.32 5.34
N GLY A 256 2.10 9.42 6.10
CA GLY A 256 1.90 9.44 7.55
C GLY A 256 3.16 9.24 8.39
N GLY A 257 4.34 9.32 7.77
CA GLY A 257 5.65 9.17 8.41
C GLY A 257 6.39 10.50 8.60
N SER A 258 7.66 10.54 8.19
CA SER A 258 8.58 11.69 8.38
C SER A 258 8.03 13.01 7.83
N TRP A 259 7.25 12.99 6.76
CA TRP A 259 6.67 14.21 6.19
C TRP A 259 5.62 14.84 7.12
N THR A 260 4.88 14.01 7.85
CA THR A 260 3.92 14.46 8.87
C THR A 260 4.63 15.11 10.06
N LEU A 261 5.81 14.62 10.45
CA LEU A 261 6.63 15.22 11.49
C LEU A 261 7.19 16.57 11.03
N GLN A 262 7.74 16.66 9.82
CA GLN A 262 8.19 17.93 9.24
C GLN A 262 7.06 18.97 9.19
N ALA A 263 5.84 18.56 8.83
CA ALA A 263 4.68 19.43 8.77
C ALA A 263 4.31 20.09 10.11
N GLN A 264 4.71 19.51 11.26
CA GLN A 264 4.50 20.14 12.58
C GLN A 264 5.23 21.48 12.73
N HIS A 265 6.28 21.70 11.94
CA HIS A 265 7.14 22.89 11.99
C HIS A 265 6.86 23.87 10.83
N MET A 266 5.80 23.64 10.05
CA MET A 266 5.45 24.43 8.87
C MET A 266 4.27 25.39 9.14
N ASP A 267 4.08 26.36 8.24
CA ASP A 267 2.82 27.11 8.18
C ASP A 267 1.77 26.30 7.40
N LEU A 268 0.79 25.79 8.16
CA LEU A 268 -0.28 24.92 7.66
C LEU A 268 -1.55 25.69 7.25
N ASN A 269 -1.48 27.01 7.12
CA ASN A 269 -2.56 27.78 6.51
C ASN A 269 -2.61 27.51 5.00
N TRP A 270 -3.63 26.78 4.58
CA TRP A 270 -3.85 26.43 3.18
C TRP A 270 -5.18 27.01 2.70
N PHE A 271 -5.10 28.05 1.86
CA PHE A 271 -6.26 28.78 1.34
C PHE A 271 -7.24 29.28 2.43
N GLY A 272 -6.71 29.72 3.58
CA GLY A 272 -7.52 30.20 4.72
C GLY A 272 -8.02 29.10 5.66
N MET A 273 -7.71 27.83 5.39
CA MET A 273 -7.97 26.71 6.28
C MET A 273 -6.69 26.31 7.02
N ASN A 274 -6.76 26.19 8.35
CA ASN A 274 -5.63 25.68 9.13
C ASN A 274 -5.66 24.15 9.13
N LEU A 275 -4.74 23.55 8.39
CA LEU A 275 -4.59 22.09 8.34
C LEU A 275 -3.89 21.57 9.59
N LEU A 276 -4.20 20.33 9.96
CA LEU A 276 -3.40 19.55 10.90
C LEU A 276 -2.20 18.91 10.19
N PRO A 277 -1.07 18.66 10.88
CA PRO A 277 0.10 18.05 10.26
C PRO A 277 -0.21 16.73 9.53
N SER A 278 -1.02 15.85 10.12
CA SER A 278 -1.44 14.60 9.48
C SER A 278 -2.41 14.75 8.30
N GLN A 279 -2.92 15.95 8.00
CA GLN A 279 -3.83 16.15 6.86
C GLN A 279 -3.08 16.40 5.55
N VAL A 280 -1.77 16.68 5.58
CA VAL A 280 -0.96 16.93 4.35
C VAL A 280 -0.95 15.73 3.41
N GLN A 281 -1.01 14.51 3.95
CA GLN A 281 -1.10 13.25 3.20
C GLN A 281 -2.40 13.06 2.42
N THR A 282 -3.45 13.86 2.70
CA THR A 282 -4.71 13.84 1.93
C THR A 282 -4.47 14.19 0.45
N ALA A 283 -3.37 14.89 0.13
CA ALA A 283 -3.02 15.25 -1.24
C ALA A 283 -2.89 14.01 -2.17
N ASN A 284 -2.23 12.94 -1.70
CA ASN A 284 -1.90 11.78 -2.54
C ASN A 284 -3.12 11.09 -3.20
N PRO A 285 -4.18 10.67 -2.48
CA PRO A 285 -5.33 10.00 -3.10
C PRO A 285 -6.11 10.87 -4.11
N ILE A 286 -6.05 12.19 -3.99
CA ILE A 286 -6.61 13.10 -5.01
C ILE A 286 -5.68 13.18 -6.22
N LEU A 287 -4.39 13.40 -5.96
CA LEU A 287 -3.38 13.54 -7.01
C LEU A 287 -3.29 12.28 -7.86
N ILE A 288 -3.41 11.08 -7.29
CA ILE A 288 -3.34 9.84 -8.08
C ILE A 288 -4.54 9.70 -9.03
N LEU A 289 -5.75 10.10 -8.60
CA LEU A 289 -6.95 10.10 -9.45
C LEU A 289 -6.83 11.09 -10.61
N ILE A 290 -6.14 12.21 -10.39
CA ILE A 290 -5.88 13.24 -11.41
C ILE A 290 -4.72 12.83 -12.32
N PHE A 291 -3.64 12.29 -11.77
CA PHE A 291 -2.41 12.02 -12.52
C PHE A 291 -2.45 10.74 -13.33
N ILE A 292 -3.21 9.71 -12.95
CA ILE A 292 -3.36 8.52 -13.79
C ILE A 292 -3.85 8.87 -15.22
N PRO A 293 -4.96 9.59 -15.41
CA PRO A 293 -5.40 9.95 -16.77
C PRO A 293 -4.42 10.93 -17.44
N ILE A 294 -3.86 11.90 -16.72
CA ILE A 294 -2.90 12.85 -17.30
C ILE A 294 -1.63 12.12 -17.78
N VAL A 295 -1.09 11.21 -16.98
CA VAL A 295 0.13 10.48 -17.30
C VAL A 295 -0.10 9.57 -18.51
N ASN A 296 -1.20 8.82 -18.52
CA ASN A 296 -1.49 7.86 -19.60
C ASN A 296 -1.91 8.53 -20.92
N TYR A 297 -2.77 9.55 -20.88
CA TYR A 297 -3.34 10.14 -22.10
C TYR A 297 -2.59 11.38 -22.60
N LEU A 298 -1.82 12.05 -21.74
CA LEU A 298 -1.09 13.26 -22.11
C LEU A 298 0.43 13.06 -22.03
N LEU A 299 0.98 12.75 -20.85
CA LEU A 299 2.43 12.74 -20.67
C LEU A 299 3.12 11.62 -21.43
N TYR A 300 2.62 10.38 -21.36
CA TYR A 300 3.22 9.26 -22.09
C TYR A 300 3.23 9.49 -23.60
N PRO A 301 2.11 9.85 -24.28
CA PRO A 301 2.13 10.17 -25.70
C PRO A 301 3.02 11.36 -26.06
N MET A 302 3.14 12.35 -25.17
CA MET A 302 4.04 13.49 -25.40
C MET A 302 5.51 13.10 -25.32
N MET A 303 5.89 12.29 -24.33
CA MET A 303 7.28 11.84 -24.14
C MET A 303 7.70 10.85 -25.23
N ASP A 304 6.79 9.98 -25.65
CA ASP A 304 7.04 8.97 -26.70
C ASP A 304 7.36 9.59 -28.07
N LYS A 305 6.95 10.85 -28.30
CA LYS A 305 7.34 11.63 -29.49
C LYS A 305 8.84 11.98 -29.52
N PHE A 306 9.49 12.07 -28.36
CA PHE A 306 10.91 12.45 -28.27
C PHE A 306 11.83 11.23 -28.16
N PHE A 307 11.41 10.19 -27.45
CA PHE A 307 12.14 8.94 -27.32
C PHE A 307 11.19 7.78 -27.01
N PRO A 308 11.49 6.53 -27.44
CA PRO A 308 10.60 5.41 -27.19
C PRO A 308 10.47 5.13 -25.69
N LEU A 309 9.26 5.17 -25.16
CA LEU A 309 9.00 5.12 -23.73
C LEU A 309 8.79 3.69 -23.23
N THR A 310 9.89 2.96 -23.07
CA THR A 310 9.86 1.57 -22.55
C THR A 310 9.44 1.51 -21.08
N PRO A 311 8.90 0.38 -20.58
CA PRO A 311 8.54 0.23 -19.17
C PRO A 311 9.67 0.56 -18.19
N LEU A 312 10.90 0.12 -18.50
CA LEU A 312 12.07 0.44 -17.68
C LEU A 312 12.40 1.94 -17.70
N ARG A 313 12.24 2.64 -18.84
CA ARG A 313 12.41 4.10 -18.88
C ARG A 313 11.36 4.82 -18.03
N LYS A 314 10.11 4.37 -18.04
CA LYS A 314 9.06 4.93 -17.17
C LYS A 314 9.42 4.78 -15.69
N ILE A 315 9.84 3.58 -15.27
CA ILE A 315 10.30 3.32 -13.89
C ILE A 315 11.48 4.24 -13.55
N GLY A 316 12.49 4.33 -14.42
CA GLY A 316 13.67 5.17 -14.18
C GLY A 316 13.35 6.65 -14.02
N ILE A 317 12.47 7.20 -14.86
CA ILE A 317 12.00 8.58 -14.74
C ILE A 317 11.25 8.78 -13.42
N GLY A 318 10.40 7.81 -13.05
CA GLY A 318 9.70 7.86 -11.77
C GLY A 318 10.65 7.87 -10.56
N LEU A 319 11.74 7.10 -10.59
CA LEU A 319 12.78 7.14 -9.54
C LEU A 319 13.46 8.51 -9.44
N PHE A 320 13.77 9.16 -10.58
CA PHE A 320 14.30 10.52 -10.57
C PHE A 320 13.31 11.56 -10.04
N LEU A 321 12.02 11.42 -10.38
CA LEU A 321 10.97 12.27 -9.81
C LEU A 321 10.91 12.11 -8.28
N THR A 322 10.97 10.87 -7.77
CA THR A 322 11.04 10.62 -6.32
C THR A 322 12.29 11.24 -5.66
N ALA A 323 13.45 11.23 -6.33
CA ALA A 323 14.62 11.99 -5.85
C ALA A 323 14.30 13.49 -5.79
N GLY A 324 13.68 14.03 -6.84
CA GLY A 324 13.29 15.43 -6.93
C GLY A 324 12.32 15.88 -5.83
N SER A 325 11.34 15.04 -5.47
CA SER A 325 10.45 15.36 -4.34
C SER A 325 11.21 15.44 -3.01
N TYR A 326 12.20 14.58 -2.81
CA TYR A 326 13.04 14.61 -1.60
C TYR A 326 14.01 15.79 -1.55
N VAL A 327 14.46 16.30 -2.70
CA VAL A 327 15.19 17.58 -2.75
C VAL A 327 14.32 18.72 -2.23
N VAL A 328 13.02 18.74 -2.58
CA VAL A 328 12.08 19.74 -2.05
C VAL A 328 11.92 19.59 -0.54
N ILE A 329 11.70 18.37 -0.04
CA ILE A 329 11.57 18.09 1.41
C ILE A 329 12.82 18.45 2.20
N TRP A 330 14.00 18.15 1.66
CA TRP A 330 15.27 18.57 2.23
C TRP A 330 15.40 20.09 2.30
N TYR A 331 15.01 20.79 1.23
CA TYR A 331 15.03 22.25 1.18
C TYR A 331 14.05 22.88 2.19
N ILE A 332 12.87 22.29 2.36
CA ILE A 332 11.93 22.66 3.42
C ILE A 332 12.60 22.54 4.79
N GLN A 333 13.30 21.43 5.05
CA GLN A 333 13.98 21.22 6.33
C GLN A 333 15.07 22.28 6.56
N GLN A 334 15.82 22.67 5.53
CA GLN A 334 16.80 23.76 5.67
C GLN A 334 16.16 25.08 6.12
N MET A 335 15.00 25.42 5.55
CA MET A 335 14.28 26.64 5.92
C MET A 335 13.79 26.57 7.37
N ILE A 336 13.33 25.40 7.82
CA ILE A 336 12.92 25.16 9.21
C ILE A 336 14.11 25.30 10.16
N ASP A 337 15.23 24.65 9.85
CA ASP A 337 16.43 24.67 10.67
C ASP A 337 17.06 26.08 10.75
N ALA A 338 16.85 26.91 9.74
CA ALA A 338 17.19 28.33 9.74
C ALA A 338 16.23 29.23 10.55
N GLY A 339 15.24 28.65 11.23
CA GLY A 339 14.24 29.36 12.04
C GLY A 339 13.00 29.84 11.29
N GLY A 340 12.84 29.45 10.01
CA GLY A 340 11.68 29.78 9.18
C GLY A 340 10.48 28.86 9.44
N LYS A 341 9.31 29.29 8.95
CA LYS A 341 8.07 28.48 8.91
C LYS A 341 7.58 28.40 7.46
N PRO A 342 8.16 27.52 6.63
CA PRO A 342 7.78 27.43 5.23
C PRO A 342 6.31 27.03 5.08
N SER A 343 5.65 27.57 4.07
CA SER A 343 4.26 27.23 3.76
C SER A 343 4.11 25.77 3.33
N VAL A 344 3.00 25.15 3.73
CA VAL A 344 2.57 23.80 3.31
C VAL A 344 2.52 23.62 1.79
N ASN A 345 2.42 24.71 1.02
CA ASN A 345 2.49 24.66 -0.44
C ASN A 345 3.79 24.04 -0.98
N TRP A 346 4.91 24.17 -0.26
CA TRP A 346 6.15 23.48 -0.62
C TRP A 346 6.02 21.96 -0.49
N GLN A 347 5.34 21.49 0.55
CA GLN A 347 5.11 20.07 0.75
C GLN A 347 4.07 19.54 -0.24
N PHE A 348 3.07 20.35 -0.59
CA PHE A 348 2.13 20.04 -1.68
C PHE A 348 2.85 19.86 -3.02
N LEU A 349 3.82 20.73 -3.35
CA LEU A 349 4.70 20.56 -4.52
C LEU A 349 5.47 19.24 -4.45
N ALA A 350 6.03 18.89 -3.28
CA ALA A 350 6.72 17.61 -3.10
C ALA A 350 5.77 16.41 -3.33
N TYR A 351 4.53 16.47 -2.86
CA TYR A 351 3.51 15.44 -3.15
C TYR A 351 3.18 15.37 -4.64
N VAL A 352 3.06 16.50 -5.34
CA VAL A 352 2.83 16.52 -6.80
C VAL A 352 3.94 15.77 -7.54
N ILE A 353 5.20 16.07 -7.23
CA ILE A 353 6.34 15.41 -7.87
C ILE A 353 6.39 13.91 -7.49
N LEU A 354 6.17 13.59 -6.21
CA LEU A 354 6.20 12.22 -5.72
C LEU A 354 5.10 11.35 -6.34
N THR A 355 3.88 11.86 -6.44
CA THR A 355 2.74 11.12 -7.01
C THR A 355 2.91 10.94 -8.53
N LEU A 356 3.50 11.90 -9.25
CA LEU A 356 3.92 11.68 -10.64
C LEU A 356 4.92 10.52 -10.73
N GLY A 357 5.94 10.49 -9.86
CA GLY A 357 6.88 9.38 -9.78
C GLY A 357 6.20 8.05 -9.47
N GLU A 358 5.26 8.04 -8.51
CA GLU A 358 4.47 6.87 -8.12
C GLU A 358 3.69 6.28 -9.29
N THR A 359 2.98 7.09 -10.07
CA THR A 359 2.22 6.59 -11.24
C THR A 359 3.13 5.89 -12.25
N MET A 360 4.37 6.36 -12.41
CA MET A 360 5.31 5.80 -13.37
C MET A 360 6.02 4.55 -12.84
N VAL A 361 6.36 4.49 -11.54
CA VAL A 361 7.03 3.34 -10.91
C VAL A 361 6.04 2.23 -10.57
N SER A 362 4.98 2.55 -9.82
CA SER A 362 4.12 1.54 -9.18
C SER A 362 3.26 0.78 -10.20
N ILE A 363 2.58 1.52 -11.08
CA ILE A 363 1.69 0.94 -12.09
C ILE A 363 2.51 0.18 -13.13
N THR A 364 3.47 0.87 -13.77
CA THR A 364 4.32 0.26 -14.79
C THR A 364 5.16 -0.90 -14.25
N GLY A 365 5.67 -0.78 -13.02
CA GLY A 365 6.52 -1.80 -12.41
C GLY A 365 5.77 -3.12 -12.19
N LEU A 366 4.55 -3.07 -11.69
CA LEU A 366 3.74 -4.27 -11.51
C LEU A 366 3.32 -4.88 -12.86
N GLU A 367 2.87 -4.06 -13.82
CA GLU A 367 2.54 -4.51 -15.17
C GLU A 367 3.73 -5.18 -15.86
N PHE A 368 4.90 -4.53 -15.83
CA PHE A 368 6.14 -5.07 -16.34
C PHE A 368 6.45 -6.42 -15.68
N SER A 369 6.31 -6.52 -14.36
CA SER A 369 6.59 -7.74 -13.62
C SER A 369 5.72 -8.92 -14.06
N TYR A 370 4.44 -8.66 -14.36
CA TYR A 370 3.56 -9.68 -14.91
C TYR A 370 3.96 -10.13 -16.31
N THR A 371 4.48 -9.23 -17.15
CA THR A 371 4.94 -9.61 -18.51
C THR A 371 6.27 -10.38 -18.52
N GLN A 372 7.06 -10.32 -17.45
CA GLN A 372 8.38 -10.97 -17.38
C GLN A 372 8.37 -12.34 -16.69
N ALA A 373 7.21 -12.75 -16.19
CA ALA A 373 7.02 -14.04 -15.52
C ALA A 373 6.00 -14.91 -16.27
N PRO A 374 6.10 -16.25 -16.16
CA PRO A 374 5.09 -17.14 -16.68
C PRO A 374 3.69 -16.81 -16.13
N ASN A 375 2.64 -16.98 -16.94
CA ASN A 375 1.25 -16.65 -16.58
C ASN A 375 0.78 -17.35 -15.29
N LYS A 376 1.30 -18.55 -15.02
CA LYS A 376 1.00 -19.36 -13.83
C LYS A 376 1.60 -18.80 -12.54
N MET A 377 2.49 -17.80 -12.63
CA MET A 377 3.22 -17.21 -11.51
C MET A 377 2.71 -15.82 -11.09
N LYS A 378 1.57 -15.34 -11.63
CA LYS A 378 1.01 -14.02 -11.29
C LYS A 378 0.89 -13.81 -9.77
N SER A 379 0.40 -14.79 -9.02
CA SER A 379 0.29 -14.70 -7.56
C SER A 379 1.65 -14.57 -6.86
N ALA A 380 2.67 -15.30 -7.33
CA ALA A 380 4.02 -15.22 -6.78
C ALA A 380 4.69 -13.87 -7.11
N VAL A 381 4.48 -13.36 -8.33
CA VAL A 381 4.95 -12.03 -8.75
C VAL A 381 4.34 -10.93 -7.89
N MET A 382 3.02 -10.98 -7.64
CA MET A 382 2.34 -10.03 -6.76
C MET A 382 2.87 -10.12 -5.32
N ALA A 383 3.07 -11.34 -4.78
CA ALA A 383 3.61 -11.50 -3.44
C ALA A 383 5.02 -10.90 -3.31
N LEU A 384 5.88 -11.11 -4.30
CA LEU A 384 7.21 -10.51 -4.32
C LEU A 384 7.19 -9.00 -4.57
N TRP A 385 6.24 -8.51 -5.37
CA TRP A 385 6.01 -7.08 -5.54
C TRP A 385 5.68 -6.42 -4.20
N LEU A 386 4.72 -6.97 -3.44
CA LEU A 386 4.39 -6.48 -2.09
C LEU A 386 5.59 -6.61 -1.14
N PHE A 387 6.39 -7.67 -1.28
CA PHE A 387 7.62 -7.83 -0.52
C PHE A 387 8.64 -6.71 -0.78
N THR A 388 8.65 -6.07 -1.95
CA THR A 388 9.51 -4.88 -2.19
C THR A 388 9.13 -3.71 -1.29
N VAL A 389 7.85 -3.53 -0.98
CA VAL A 389 7.36 -2.53 -0.02
C VAL A 389 7.88 -2.87 1.37
N SER A 390 7.81 -4.15 1.76
CA SER A 390 8.35 -4.63 3.03
C SER A 390 9.86 -4.36 3.15
N MET A 391 10.63 -4.72 2.13
CA MET A 391 12.08 -4.48 2.07
C MET A 391 12.43 -3.00 2.19
N GLY A 392 11.71 -2.13 1.49
CA GLY A 392 11.90 -0.68 1.58
C GLY A 392 11.69 -0.14 2.98
N ASN A 393 10.62 -0.60 3.66
CA ASN A 393 10.32 -0.15 5.02
C ASN A 393 11.23 -0.80 6.07
N LEU A 394 11.69 -2.04 5.88
CA LEU A 394 12.73 -2.63 6.72
C LEU A 394 14.04 -1.83 6.63
N PHE A 395 14.41 -1.37 5.43
CA PHE A 395 15.55 -0.48 5.25
C PHE A 395 15.34 0.85 6.00
N THR A 396 14.18 1.50 5.85
CA THR A 396 13.85 2.74 6.61
C THR A 396 13.89 2.51 8.12
N ALA A 397 13.37 1.38 8.61
CA ALA A 397 13.44 1.02 10.02
C ALA A 397 14.89 0.81 10.49
N ALA A 398 15.72 0.14 9.69
CA ALA A 398 17.12 -0.08 10.00
C ALA A 398 17.90 1.25 10.08
N VAL A 399 17.67 2.17 9.14
CA VAL A 399 18.28 3.52 9.17
C VAL A 399 17.91 4.23 10.48
N ASN A 400 16.63 4.25 10.84
CA ASN A 400 16.17 4.89 12.08
C ASN A 400 16.72 4.22 13.36
N TYR A 401 16.87 2.89 13.34
CA TYR A 401 17.52 2.15 14.44
C TYR A 401 19.00 2.54 14.58
N PHE A 402 19.74 2.63 13.48
CA PHE A 402 21.19 2.92 13.51
C PHE A 402 21.52 4.37 13.87
N ILE A 403 20.65 5.33 13.53
CA ILE A 403 20.86 6.74 13.89
C ILE A 403 20.49 7.04 15.34
N ARG A 404 19.77 6.16 16.03
CA ARG A 404 19.41 6.34 17.44
C ARG A 404 20.58 5.93 18.35
N ASN A 405 20.87 6.74 19.36
CA ASN A 405 21.82 6.42 20.42
C ASN A 405 21.10 5.85 21.67
N GLU A 406 21.82 5.14 22.52
CA GLU A 406 21.29 4.58 23.76
C GLU A 406 20.84 5.64 24.77
N ASP A 407 21.42 6.84 24.69
CA ASP A 407 21.07 8.00 25.51
C ASP A 407 19.83 8.77 25.00
N GLY A 408 19.20 8.31 23.92
CA GLY A 408 18.03 8.94 23.30
C GLY A 408 18.35 10.05 22.31
N THR A 409 19.62 10.42 22.11
CA THR A 409 20.03 11.37 21.07
C THR A 409 20.05 10.71 19.68
N VAL A 410 20.09 11.54 18.63
CA VAL A 410 20.18 11.09 17.23
C VAL A 410 21.51 11.49 16.61
N LYS A 411 22.14 10.57 15.88
CA LYS A 411 23.42 10.77 15.17
C LYS A 411 23.30 11.69 13.95
N MET A 412 22.08 11.96 13.51
CA MET A 412 21.77 12.64 12.27
C MET A 412 20.64 13.63 12.50
N SER A 413 20.84 14.88 12.05
CA SER A 413 19.78 15.88 12.02
C SER A 413 18.70 15.53 10.97
N ASP A 414 17.51 16.10 11.08
CA ASP A 414 16.44 15.88 10.10
C ASP A 414 16.82 16.36 8.69
N GLN A 415 17.58 17.46 8.58
CA GLN A 415 18.11 17.91 7.29
C GLN A 415 19.04 16.86 6.67
N GLN A 416 19.97 16.32 7.45
CA GLN A 416 20.85 15.25 6.97
C GLN A 416 20.04 14.00 6.61
N TYR A 417 19.02 13.64 7.40
CA TYR A 417 18.14 12.51 7.16
C TYR A 417 17.45 12.60 5.80
N PHE A 418 16.81 13.73 5.49
CA PHE A 418 16.18 13.94 4.18
C PHE A 418 17.19 14.00 3.03
N LEU A 419 18.37 14.57 3.26
CA LEU A 419 19.45 14.57 2.28
C LEU A 419 19.93 13.15 1.95
N PHE A 420 20.07 12.30 2.97
CA PHE A 420 20.47 10.91 2.81
C PHE A 420 19.50 10.15 1.91
N PHE A 421 18.19 10.28 2.13
CA PHE A 421 17.19 9.63 1.28
C PHE A 421 17.14 10.24 -0.13
N ALA A 422 17.33 11.56 -0.28
CA ALA A 422 17.43 12.21 -1.59
C ALA A 422 18.62 11.65 -2.41
N VAL A 423 19.81 11.57 -1.78
CA VAL A 423 21.03 11.04 -2.41
C VAL A 423 20.87 9.55 -2.70
N LEU A 424 20.34 8.77 -1.77
CA LEU A 424 20.08 7.35 -1.95
C LEU A 424 19.21 7.09 -3.18
N MET A 425 18.10 7.84 -3.33
CA MET A 425 17.22 7.68 -4.47
C MET A 425 17.86 8.15 -5.77
N PHE A 426 18.61 9.26 -5.75
CA PHE A 426 19.33 9.71 -6.94
C PHE A 426 20.36 8.67 -7.41
N VAL A 427 21.14 8.10 -6.48
CA VAL A 427 22.11 7.04 -6.77
C VAL A 427 21.40 5.78 -7.26
N ALA A 428 20.28 5.40 -6.64
CA ALA A 428 19.47 4.27 -7.08
C ALA A 428 18.92 4.49 -8.50
N ALA A 429 18.41 5.68 -8.81
CA ALA A 429 17.90 6.05 -10.13
C ALA A 429 19.01 6.02 -11.19
N ALA A 430 20.17 6.63 -10.92
CA ALA A 430 21.31 6.63 -11.84
C ALA A 430 21.83 5.21 -12.10
N THR A 431 21.97 4.42 -11.04
CA THR A 431 22.40 3.01 -11.11
C THR A 431 21.37 2.16 -11.85
N PHE A 432 20.07 2.39 -11.60
CA PHE A 432 18.99 1.71 -12.32
C PHE A 432 19.03 1.99 -13.82
N VAL A 433 19.33 3.22 -14.25
CA VAL A 433 19.51 3.53 -15.69
C VAL A 433 20.62 2.70 -16.29
N VAL A 434 21.76 2.58 -15.61
CA VAL A 434 22.88 1.72 -16.06
C VAL A 434 22.41 0.27 -16.21
N PHE A 435 21.74 -0.28 -15.21
CA PHE A 435 21.21 -1.65 -15.27
C PHE A 435 20.14 -1.84 -16.34
N ALA A 436 19.24 -0.88 -16.51
CA ALA A 436 18.18 -0.95 -17.49
C ALA A 436 18.72 -1.02 -18.93
N MET A 437 19.91 -0.43 -19.20
CA MET A 437 20.58 -0.56 -20.50
C MET A 437 21.04 -1.98 -20.81
N PHE A 438 21.36 -2.78 -19.78
CA PHE A 438 21.83 -4.17 -19.92
C PHE A 438 20.73 -5.20 -19.65
N TYR A 439 19.50 -4.76 -19.38
CA TYR A 439 18.42 -5.66 -19.03
C TYR A 439 17.88 -6.41 -20.25
N HIS A 440 18.16 -7.71 -20.33
CA HIS A 440 17.56 -8.61 -21.31
C HIS A 440 16.42 -9.41 -20.68
N GLY A 441 15.20 -8.88 -20.84
CA GLY A 441 13.98 -9.53 -20.40
C GLY A 441 13.53 -10.65 -21.34
N LYS A 442 12.79 -11.62 -20.79
CA LYS A 442 12.03 -12.59 -21.60
C LYS A 442 10.56 -12.25 -21.41
N THR A 443 9.95 -11.69 -22.44
CA THR A 443 8.54 -11.32 -22.40
C THR A 443 7.68 -12.56 -22.60
N TYR A 444 6.85 -12.84 -21.62
CA TYR A 444 5.78 -13.81 -21.69
C TYR A 444 4.53 -13.06 -22.13
N LEU A 445 4.28 -13.03 -23.45
CA LEU A 445 3.00 -12.59 -23.96
C LEU A 445 1.95 -13.63 -23.60
N GLN A 446 0.76 -13.19 -23.21
CA GLN A 446 -0.36 -14.07 -22.96
C GLN A 446 -0.66 -14.84 -24.25
N SER A 447 -0.31 -16.13 -24.30
CA SER A 447 -0.80 -17.01 -25.35
C SER A 447 -2.33 -17.00 -25.27
N GLN A 448 -3.00 -16.89 -26.41
CA GLN A 448 -4.41 -17.24 -26.47
C GLN A 448 -4.54 -18.64 -25.86
N LEU A 449 -5.34 -18.77 -24.80
CA LEU A 449 -5.51 -20.01 -24.07
C LEU A 449 -5.91 -21.12 -25.06
N THR A 450 -5.24 -22.26 -24.99
CA THR A 450 -5.74 -23.44 -25.71
C THR A 450 -7.09 -23.87 -25.09
N PRO A 451 -8.02 -24.47 -25.85
CA PRO A 451 -9.33 -24.88 -25.33
C PRO A 451 -9.28 -25.72 -24.04
N ASP A 452 -8.20 -26.50 -23.85
CA ASP A 452 -7.95 -27.30 -22.64
C ASP A 452 -7.46 -26.46 -21.43
N GLU A 453 -6.76 -25.35 -21.68
CA GLU A 453 -6.35 -24.37 -20.66
C GLU A 453 -7.50 -23.45 -20.24
N ILE A 454 -8.44 -23.15 -21.15
CA ILE A 454 -9.70 -22.44 -20.84
C ILE A 454 -10.53 -23.24 -19.82
N ALA A 455 -10.43 -24.56 -19.81
CA ALA A 455 -11.16 -25.42 -18.88
C ALA A 455 -10.55 -25.45 -17.47
N THR A 456 -9.33 -24.94 -17.25
CA THR A 456 -8.55 -25.17 -16.01
C THR A 456 -7.89 -23.95 -15.36
N GLU A 457 -7.94 -22.74 -15.92
CA GLU A 457 -7.38 -21.53 -15.29
C GLU A 457 -8.43 -20.48 -14.87
N PRO A 458 -8.36 -19.90 -13.65
CA PRO A 458 -9.04 -18.67 -13.31
C PRO A 458 -8.29 -17.47 -13.93
N MET A 459 -8.91 -16.84 -14.92
CA MET A 459 -8.35 -15.71 -15.66
C MET A 459 -8.25 -14.43 -14.81
N LEU A 460 -7.07 -14.14 -14.27
CA LEU A 460 -6.68 -12.79 -13.88
C LEU A 460 -6.15 -12.03 -15.11
N SER A 461 -7.06 -11.38 -15.83
CA SER A 461 -6.71 -10.34 -16.80
C SER A 461 -7.76 -9.22 -16.80
N SER A 462 -7.43 -8.11 -16.14
CA SER A 462 -7.97 -6.79 -16.46
C SER A 462 -7.17 -5.70 -15.74
N GLY A 463 -6.10 -5.24 -16.39
CA GLY A 463 -5.51 -3.94 -16.16
C GLY A 463 -5.53 -3.18 -17.48
N ALA A 464 -6.29 -2.09 -17.53
CA ALA A 464 -6.49 -1.12 -18.61
C ALA A 464 -7.34 -1.56 -19.84
N PRO A 465 -8.54 -0.99 -20.04
CA PRO A 465 -8.92 -0.52 -21.36
C PRO A 465 -8.07 0.71 -21.72
N THR A 466 -7.76 0.83 -23.02
CA THR A 466 -7.05 1.92 -23.71
C THR A 466 -7.25 3.32 -23.15
#